data_AF-A0A927SU38-F1
#
_entry.id   AF-A0A927SU38-F1
#
_cell.length_a   1.000
_cell.length_b   1.000
_cell.length_c   1.000
_cell.angle_alpha   90.00
_cell.angle_beta   90.00
_cell.angle_gamma   90.00
#
_symmetry.space_group_name_H-M   'P 1'
#
loop_
_entity.id
_entity.type
_entity.pdbx_description
1 polymer ?
#
loop_
_entity_poly.entity_id
_entity_poly.type
_entity_poly.pdbx_seq_one_letter_code
_entity_poly.pdbx_strand_id
1 'polypeptide(L)'
;MRRTICSLLAGLMLLAGLPTACADATKQYTVRPAQELPELTVTVTDTGNDTPEGDHLLCAAVAYRNGDELQQLLWQSVESPAVERIAPLVRMEDINFDGFGDLLLLHAQGARNVFWALALWDEEAARFRPVEQQPEWDAEAGALTWEAGQLALCNYELAPLEKALYSVVEDGYRYRTETVYRWESRYGLAVGAVADVYDAGDEQIGERVVLYATQALHCWDQHYPESWYYSDTDTAFERLTALRYLTRGDALREPAQLQVANVDWVNLRSRDSKLSPSLAKLNAGEIVYALVFGCGPENGWTLVWQPGPEPAVPGLVGYIWHSYLENADTAYTDNE
;
A
#
# COMPACT_ATOMS: atom_id res chain seq x y z
N MET A 1 -73.20 30.47 34.60
CA MET A 1 -73.50 29.96 33.25
C MET A 1 -72.18 29.77 32.52
N ARG A 2 -71.72 28.53 32.35
CA ARG A 2 -71.71 27.78 31.07
C ARG A 2 -70.80 28.46 30.03
N ARG A 3 -69.57 27.96 29.82
CA ARG A 3 -69.17 26.78 29.01
C ARG A 3 -69.05 27.11 27.51
N THR A 4 -67.89 26.74 26.96
CA THR A 4 -67.57 26.46 25.53
C THR A 4 -67.47 27.72 24.65
N ILE A 5 -66.41 27.97 23.86
CA ILE A 5 -65.90 27.13 22.75
C ILE A 5 -64.39 27.42 22.55
N CYS A 6 -63.57 26.42 22.88
CA CYS A 6 -62.36 26.09 22.12
C CYS A 6 -62.79 25.56 20.76
N SER A 7 -62.12 25.96 19.66
CA SER A 7 -62.01 25.27 18.35
C SER A 7 -61.93 26.29 17.19
N LEU A 8 -60.88 27.12 17.12
CA LEU A 8 -60.52 27.86 15.89
C LEU A 8 -59.08 28.39 15.97
N LEU A 9 -58.15 27.52 16.36
CA LEU A 9 -56.70 27.79 16.30
C LEU A 9 -55.90 26.46 16.25
N ALA A 10 -56.50 25.45 15.58
CA ALA A 10 -55.90 24.14 15.35
C ALA A 10 -55.84 23.80 13.85
N GLY A 11 -55.90 24.82 12.97
CA GLY A 11 -55.93 24.65 11.51
C GLY A 11 -54.79 25.33 10.75
N LEU A 12 -53.83 25.96 11.44
CA LEU A 12 -52.73 26.70 10.80
C LEU A 12 -51.37 26.52 11.50
N MET A 13 -51.13 25.33 12.05
CA MET A 13 -49.80 24.85 12.47
C MET A 13 -49.66 23.36 12.13
N LEU A 14 -49.80 23.03 10.85
CA LEU A 14 -49.52 21.70 10.29
C LEU A 14 -48.65 21.84 9.04
N LEU A 15 -47.60 22.66 9.16
CA LEU A 15 -46.60 22.93 8.12
C LEU A 15 -45.17 22.92 8.69
N ALA A 16 -44.94 22.28 9.83
CA ALA A 16 -43.60 22.09 10.39
C ALA A 16 -43.46 20.62 10.81
N GLY A 17 -42.59 19.89 10.12
CA GLY A 17 -42.26 18.50 10.44
C GLY A 17 -42.74 17.47 9.42
N LEU A 18 -42.66 17.76 8.12
CA LEU A 18 -42.31 16.67 7.21
C LEU A 18 -40.81 16.44 7.41
N PRO A 19 -40.33 15.23 7.76
CA PRO A 19 -38.96 14.91 7.46
C PRO A 19 -38.84 15.10 5.96
N THR A 20 -38.03 16.06 5.53
CA THR A 20 -37.42 16.00 4.22
C THR A 20 -36.66 14.68 4.22
N ALA A 21 -37.32 13.64 3.72
CA ALA A 21 -36.62 12.54 3.13
C ALA A 21 -35.78 13.17 2.02
N CYS A 22 -34.53 13.54 2.34
CA CYS A 22 -33.50 13.44 1.33
C CYS A 22 -33.70 12.05 0.75
N ALA A 23 -34.05 11.96 -0.53
CA ALA A 23 -33.98 10.69 -1.21
C ALA A 23 -32.53 10.24 -1.01
N ASP A 24 -32.29 9.26 -0.13
CA ASP A 24 -30.95 8.77 0.18
C ASP A 24 -30.32 8.40 -1.15
N ALA A 25 -29.31 9.18 -1.54
CA ALA A 25 -28.76 9.05 -2.87
C ALA A 25 -28.27 7.61 -3.02
N THR A 26 -28.83 6.92 -4.00
CA THR A 26 -28.62 5.48 -4.17
C THR A 26 -27.96 5.25 -5.51
N LYS A 27 -26.99 4.34 -5.55
CA LYS A 27 -26.28 3.95 -6.78
C LYS A 27 -26.28 2.44 -6.90
N GLN A 28 -26.67 1.94 -8.07
CA GLN A 28 -26.77 0.51 -8.33
C GLN A 28 -25.70 0.06 -9.32
N TYR A 29 -25.16 -1.11 -9.06
CA TYR A 29 -24.17 -1.79 -9.89
C TYR A 29 -24.62 -3.23 -10.12
N THR A 30 -24.35 -3.75 -11.32
CA THR A 30 -24.48 -5.17 -11.60
C THR A 30 -23.10 -5.78 -11.59
N VAL A 31 -22.94 -6.85 -10.81
CA VAL A 31 -21.67 -7.51 -10.55
C VAL A 31 -21.85 -9.01 -10.76
N ARG A 32 -20.76 -9.71 -11.11
CA ARG A 32 -20.77 -11.16 -11.33
C ARG A 32 -19.44 -11.76 -10.86
N PRO A 33 -19.41 -12.49 -9.72
CA PRO A 33 -18.19 -13.08 -9.18
C PRO A 33 -17.46 -14.01 -10.16
N ALA A 34 -18.18 -14.90 -10.84
CA ALA A 34 -17.62 -15.73 -11.91
C ALA A 34 -18.64 -15.96 -13.01
N GLN A 35 -18.20 -16.37 -14.21
CA GLN A 35 -19.06 -16.46 -15.39
C GLN A 35 -20.26 -17.40 -15.17
N GLU A 36 -20.02 -18.49 -14.46
CA GLU A 36 -20.97 -19.55 -14.08
C GLU A 36 -21.90 -19.18 -12.92
N LEU A 37 -21.59 -18.12 -12.17
CA LEU A 37 -22.39 -17.65 -11.04
C LEU A 37 -23.48 -16.66 -11.48
N PRO A 38 -24.59 -16.55 -10.70
CA PRO A 38 -25.64 -15.59 -10.99
C PRO A 38 -25.12 -14.16 -10.89
N GLU A 39 -25.72 -13.28 -11.70
CA GLU A 39 -25.52 -11.83 -11.54
C GLU A 39 -26.15 -11.34 -10.25
N LEU A 40 -25.41 -10.48 -9.56
CA LEU A 40 -25.84 -9.81 -8.34
C LEU A 40 -26.03 -8.32 -8.61
N THR A 41 -26.95 -7.72 -7.87
CA THR A 41 -27.14 -6.27 -7.82
C THR A 41 -26.55 -5.77 -6.52
N VAL A 42 -25.64 -4.80 -6.61
CA VAL A 42 -25.08 -4.08 -5.46
C VAL A 42 -25.69 -2.70 -5.42
N THR A 43 -26.46 -2.43 -4.38
CA THR A 43 -27.07 -1.13 -4.13
C THR A 43 -26.28 -0.42 -3.04
N VAL A 44 -25.67 0.70 -3.38
CA VAL A 44 -24.91 1.54 -2.45
C VAL A 44 -25.75 2.69 -1.96
N THR A 45 -25.84 2.82 -0.64
CA THR A 45 -26.53 3.90 0.08
C THR A 45 -25.63 4.46 1.16
N ASP A 46 -25.78 5.76 1.41
CA ASP A 46 -25.25 6.40 2.61
C ASP A 46 -26.11 6.00 3.82
N THR A 47 -25.50 5.62 4.94
CA THR A 47 -26.26 5.26 6.15
C THR A 47 -26.70 6.49 6.95
N GLY A 48 -26.18 7.69 6.62
CA GLY A 48 -26.38 8.93 7.37
C GLY A 48 -25.58 8.99 8.68
N ASN A 49 -24.70 8.02 8.92
CA ASN A 49 -23.76 8.03 10.04
C ASN A 49 -22.37 8.34 9.51
N ASP A 50 -21.63 9.15 10.28
CA ASP A 50 -20.22 9.40 10.03
C ASP A 50 -19.36 8.56 10.99
N THR A 51 -18.14 8.25 10.57
CA THR A 51 -17.11 7.63 11.42
C THR A 51 -16.54 8.68 12.39
N PRO A 52 -15.77 8.28 13.42
CA PRO A 52 -15.07 9.23 14.28
C PRO A 52 -14.17 10.23 13.54
N GLU A 53 -13.64 9.84 12.39
CA GLU A 53 -12.78 10.63 11.50
C GLU A 53 -13.58 11.60 10.62
N GLY A 54 -14.91 11.49 10.60
CA GLY A 54 -15.81 12.32 9.79
C GLY A 54 -16.09 11.78 8.40
N ASP A 55 -15.68 10.54 8.10
CA ASP A 55 -15.99 9.85 6.85
C ASP A 55 -17.42 9.33 6.86
N HIS A 56 -18.02 9.17 5.69
CA HIS A 56 -19.33 8.54 5.57
C HIS A 56 -19.22 7.03 5.84
N LEU A 57 -20.18 6.50 6.59
CA LEU A 57 -20.40 5.06 6.65
C LEU A 57 -21.39 4.66 5.55
N LEU A 58 -20.89 3.99 4.51
CA LEU A 58 -21.69 3.51 3.40
C LEU A 58 -22.10 2.05 3.58
N CYS A 59 -23.24 1.69 2.97
CA CYS A 59 -23.76 0.33 2.94
C CYS A 59 -23.91 -0.16 1.50
N ALA A 60 -23.41 -1.36 1.23
CA ALA A 60 -23.58 -2.09 -0.02
C ALA A 60 -24.52 -3.27 0.24
N ALA A 61 -25.79 -3.10 -0.10
CA ALA A 61 -26.77 -4.17 -0.10
C ALA A 61 -26.61 -5.00 -1.37
N VAL A 62 -26.21 -6.26 -1.19
CA VAL A 62 -26.02 -7.24 -2.28
C VAL A 62 -27.26 -8.11 -2.36
N ALA A 63 -27.86 -8.18 -3.55
CA ALA A 63 -29.06 -8.97 -3.80
C ALA A 63 -28.95 -9.78 -5.09
N TYR A 64 -29.67 -10.90 -5.15
CA TYR A 64 -29.88 -11.62 -6.40
C TYR A 64 -30.75 -10.80 -7.36
N ARG A 65 -30.74 -11.15 -8.65
CA ARG A 65 -31.57 -10.48 -9.68
C ARG A 65 -33.08 -10.52 -9.37
N ASN A 66 -33.55 -11.52 -8.64
CA ASN A 66 -34.96 -11.61 -8.22
C ASN A 66 -35.31 -10.63 -7.08
N GLY A 67 -34.33 -9.90 -6.53
CA GLY A 67 -34.49 -8.93 -5.46
C GLY A 67 -34.28 -9.50 -4.05
N ASP A 68 -34.02 -10.81 -3.91
CA ASP A 68 -33.73 -11.41 -2.61
C ASP A 68 -32.38 -10.90 -2.10
N GLU A 69 -32.39 -10.24 -0.94
CA GLU A 69 -31.18 -9.75 -0.29
C GLU A 69 -30.30 -10.93 0.14
N LEU A 70 -29.04 -10.89 -0.28
CA LEU A 70 -28.02 -11.85 0.10
C LEU A 70 -27.31 -11.39 1.37
N GLN A 71 -26.85 -10.14 1.39
CA GLN A 71 -26.11 -9.56 2.51
C GLN A 71 -25.98 -8.03 2.42
N GLN A 72 -25.48 -7.43 3.49
CA GLN A 72 -25.05 -6.04 3.53
C GLN A 72 -23.58 -5.95 3.97
N LEU A 73 -22.81 -5.11 3.31
CA LEU A 73 -21.43 -4.78 3.67
C LEU A 73 -21.36 -3.30 4.06
N LEU A 74 -20.70 -3.02 5.18
CA LEU A 74 -20.44 -1.65 5.62
C LEU A 74 -18.96 -1.33 5.37
N TRP A 75 -18.69 -0.12 4.90
CA TRP A 75 -17.33 0.40 4.76
C TRP A 75 -17.30 1.91 4.96
N GLN A 76 -16.14 2.41 5.33
CA GLN A 76 -15.87 3.82 5.53
C GLN A 76 -15.44 4.46 4.21
N SER A 77 -16.00 5.61 3.86
CA SER A 77 -15.67 6.34 2.64
C SER A 77 -15.76 7.85 2.81
N VAL A 78 -14.78 8.57 2.26
CA VAL A 78 -14.83 10.03 2.09
C VAL A 78 -15.84 10.42 1.00
N GLU A 79 -16.20 9.48 0.12
CA GLU A 79 -17.10 9.72 -1.00
C GLU A 79 -18.56 9.46 -0.61
N SER A 80 -19.49 10.14 -1.29
CA SER A 80 -20.92 9.94 -1.10
C SER A 80 -21.60 9.47 -2.40
N PRO A 81 -22.63 8.60 -2.34
CA PRO A 81 -23.43 8.25 -3.51
C PRO A 81 -24.18 9.44 -4.13
N ALA A 82 -24.35 10.55 -3.40
CA ALA A 82 -25.00 11.78 -3.85
C ALA A 82 -24.19 12.62 -4.84
N VAL A 83 -22.87 12.42 -4.87
CA VAL A 83 -21.95 13.28 -5.63
C VAL A 83 -21.47 12.56 -6.90
N GLU A 84 -21.24 13.33 -7.96
CA GLU A 84 -20.61 12.85 -9.19
C GLU A 84 -19.12 12.55 -8.95
N ARG A 85 -18.61 11.48 -9.56
CA ARG A 85 -17.29 10.91 -9.26
C ARG A 85 -16.60 10.40 -10.52
N ILE A 86 -15.27 10.40 -10.49
CA ILE A 86 -14.44 9.92 -11.59
C ILE A 86 -14.43 8.39 -11.57
N ALA A 87 -14.22 7.78 -10.40
CA ALA A 87 -14.29 6.33 -10.20
C ALA A 87 -15.70 5.88 -9.80
N PRO A 88 -16.13 4.65 -10.16
CA PRO A 88 -17.36 4.06 -9.62
C PRO A 88 -17.21 3.74 -8.12
N LEU A 89 -18.29 3.71 -7.33
CA LEU A 89 -18.22 3.28 -5.92
C LEU A 89 -17.95 1.79 -5.76
N VAL A 90 -18.28 0.99 -6.79
CA VAL A 90 -18.13 -0.45 -6.78
C VAL A 90 -17.49 -0.87 -8.08
N ARG A 91 -16.46 -1.70 -7.98
CA ARG A 91 -15.91 -2.46 -9.11
C ARG A 91 -15.59 -3.88 -8.67
N MET A 92 -15.36 -4.72 -9.67
CA MET A 92 -14.96 -6.11 -9.46
C MET A 92 -13.61 -6.38 -10.10
N GLU A 93 -12.78 -7.11 -9.38
CA GLU A 93 -11.49 -7.60 -9.84
C GLU A 93 -11.11 -8.82 -8.99
N ASP A 94 -10.48 -9.83 -9.58
CA ASP A 94 -9.97 -10.99 -8.83
C ASP A 94 -8.65 -10.60 -8.15
N ILE A 95 -8.72 -10.24 -6.87
CA ILE A 95 -7.58 -9.68 -6.12
C ILE A 95 -6.75 -10.79 -5.46
N ASN A 96 -7.37 -11.91 -5.09
CA ASN A 96 -6.69 -13.06 -4.50
C ASN A 96 -6.29 -14.16 -5.50
N PHE A 97 -6.57 -13.96 -6.78
CA PHE A 97 -6.19 -14.83 -7.90
C PHE A 97 -6.85 -16.22 -7.83
N ASP A 98 -8.06 -16.30 -7.28
CA ASP A 98 -8.78 -17.56 -7.10
C ASP A 98 -9.81 -17.85 -8.21
N GLY A 99 -9.92 -16.96 -9.20
CA GLY A 99 -10.83 -17.07 -10.33
C GLY A 99 -12.19 -16.41 -10.09
N PHE A 100 -12.43 -15.87 -8.90
CA PHE A 100 -13.63 -15.12 -8.57
C PHE A 100 -13.30 -13.63 -8.40
N GLY A 101 -14.14 -12.76 -8.95
CA GLY A 101 -14.00 -11.34 -8.72
C GLY A 101 -14.42 -10.96 -7.30
N ASP A 102 -13.59 -10.16 -6.66
CA ASP A 102 -13.82 -9.55 -5.35
C ASP A 102 -14.44 -8.16 -5.50
N LEU A 103 -15.07 -7.65 -4.44
CA LEU A 103 -15.58 -6.28 -4.43
C LEU A 103 -14.49 -5.31 -4.01
N LEU A 104 -14.30 -4.29 -4.83
CA LEU A 104 -13.56 -3.09 -4.48
C LEU A 104 -14.54 -1.96 -4.30
N LEU A 105 -14.56 -1.42 -3.09
CA LEU A 105 -15.48 -0.40 -2.63
C LEU A 105 -14.69 0.91 -2.52
N LEU A 106 -15.09 1.94 -3.26
CA LEU A 106 -14.34 3.20 -3.29
C LEU A 106 -14.34 3.80 -1.89
N HIS A 107 -13.15 4.02 -1.35
CA HIS A 107 -12.95 4.69 -0.06
C HIS A 107 -12.76 6.19 -0.29
N ALA A 108 -11.82 6.57 -1.15
CA ALA A 108 -11.54 7.96 -1.49
C ALA A 108 -10.93 8.07 -2.90
N GLN A 109 -11.09 9.22 -3.54
CA GLN A 109 -10.43 9.52 -4.82
C GLN A 109 -9.88 10.94 -4.85
N GLY A 110 -8.74 11.09 -5.52
CA GLY A 110 -8.10 12.36 -5.78
C GLY A 110 -7.36 12.33 -7.11
N ALA A 111 -6.69 13.44 -7.45
CA ALA A 111 -5.99 13.57 -8.73
C ALA A 111 -4.83 12.56 -8.90
N ARG A 112 -4.24 12.09 -7.79
CA ARG A 112 -3.10 11.15 -7.78
C ARG A 112 -3.41 9.81 -7.17
N ASN A 113 -4.25 9.79 -6.15
CA ASN A 113 -4.51 8.61 -5.34
C ASN A 113 -5.98 8.23 -5.44
N VAL A 114 -6.24 6.95 -5.68
CA VAL A 114 -7.57 6.37 -5.59
C VAL A 114 -7.49 5.17 -4.65
N PHE A 115 -8.26 5.24 -3.56
CA PHE A 115 -8.26 4.28 -2.48
C PHE A 115 -9.49 3.39 -2.52
N TRP A 116 -9.29 2.09 -2.31
CA TRP A 116 -10.34 1.08 -2.34
C TRP A 116 -10.31 0.23 -1.08
N ALA A 117 -11.46 0.09 -0.44
CA ALA A 117 -11.72 -1.01 0.48
C ALA A 117 -11.97 -2.31 -0.29
N LEU A 118 -11.67 -3.45 0.34
CA LEU A 118 -11.71 -4.77 -0.29
C LEU A 118 -12.66 -5.70 0.46
N ALA A 119 -13.52 -6.43 -0.25
CA ALA A 119 -14.32 -7.52 0.30
C ALA A 119 -14.23 -8.74 -0.63
N LEU A 120 -13.62 -9.82 -0.14
CA LEU A 120 -13.34 -11.00 -0.94
C LEU A 120 -14.58 -11.85 -1.17
N TRP A 121 -14.68 -12.52 -2.33
CA TRP A 121 -15.71 -13.52 -2.57
C TRP A 121 -15.36 -14.84 -1.85
N ASP A 122 -16.29 -15.34 -1.04
CA ASP A 122 -16.20 -16.66 -0.43
C ASP A 122 -17.03 -17.66 -1.25
N GLU A 123 -16.35 -18.50 -2.01
CA GLU A 123 -16.98 -19.50 -2.88
C GLU A 123 -17.82 -20.50 -2.09
N GLU A 124 -17.32 -20.97 -0.93
CA GLU A 124 -17.99 -22.00 -0.13
C GLU A 124 -19.27 -21.45 0.50
N ALA A 125 -19.24 -20.20 0.94
CA ALA A 125 -20.40 -19.51 1.50
C ALA A 125 -21.28 -18.82 0.45
N ALA A 126 -20.85 -18.82 -0.82
CA ALA A 126 -21.49 -18.14 -1.96
C ALA A 126 -21.86 -16.67 -1.67
N ARG A 127 -20.94 -15.94 -1.02
CA ARG A 127 -21.19 -14.58 -0.53
C ARG A 127 -19.88 -13.82 -0.31
N PHE A 128 -19.90 -12.49 -0.23
CA PHE A 128 -18.68 -11.74 0.08
C PHE A 128 -18.36 -11.75 1.58
N ARG A 129 -17.09 -11.84 1.93
CA ARG A 129 -16.56 -11.68 3.29
C ARG A 129 -16.76 -10.23 3.76
N PRO A 130 -16.71 -9.96 5.08
CA PRO A 130 -16.61 -8.59 5.58
C PRO A 130 -15.44 -7.85 4.93
N VAL A 131 -15.52 -6.52 4.92
CA VAL A 131 -14.45 -5.68 4.40
C VAL A 131 -13.14 -6.00 5.14
N GLU A 132 -12.09 -6.23 4.36
CA GLU A 132 -10.78 -6.62 4.84
C GLU A 132 -10.19 -5.55 5.76
N GLN A 133 -9.59 -6.03 6.84
CA GLN A 133 -8.90 -5.19 7.80
C GLN A 133 -7.43 -5.55 7.86
N GLN A 134 -6.58 -4.54 7.94
CA GLN A 134 -5.13 -4.71 8.00
C GLN A 134 -4.53 -3.69 8.97
N PRO A 135 -3.40 -4.02 9.61
CA PRO A 135 -2.56 -3.01 10.24
C PRO A 135 -2.22 -1.91 9.24
N GLU A 136 -2.24 -0.66 9.70
CA GLU A 136 -1.93 0.51 8.89
C GLU A 136 -0.47 0.92 9.11
N TRP A 137 0.15 1.51 8.09
CA TRP A 137 1.49 2.07 8.23
C TRP A 137 1.41 3.45 8.87
N ASP A 138 2.01 3.60 10.04
CA ASP A 138 2.28 4.90 10.66
C ASP A 138 3.64 5.39 10.15
N ALA A 139 3.62 6.34 9.23
CA ALA A 139 4.82 6.90 8.62
C ALA A 139 5.70 7.66 9.62
N GLU A 140 5.09 8.32 10.62
CA GLU A 140 5.82 9.04 11.66
C GLU A 140 6.56 8.06 12.58
N ALA A 141 5.84 7.01 13.05
CA ALA A 141 6.44 5.97 13.88
C ALA A 141 7.37 5.04 13.11
N GLY A 142 7.20 4.93 11.79
CA GLY A 142 7.94 3.99 10.96
C GLY A 142 7.61 2.54 11.24
N ALA A 143 6.36 2.26 11.59
CA ALA A 143 5.91 0.93 11.97
C ALA A 143 4.44 0.71 11.61
N LEU A 144 4.02 -0.56 11.58
CA LEU A 144 2.61 -0.88 11.50
C LEU A 144 1.93 -0.59 12.84
N THR A 145 0.68 -0.15 12.78
CA THR A 145 -0.20 -0.01 13.93
C THR A 145 -0.53 -1.37 14.54
N TRP A 146 -0.90 -1.38 15.82
CA TRP A 146 -1.31 -2.60 16.52
C TRP A 146 -2.81 -2.91 16.36
N GLU A 147 -3.60 -1.92 15.96
CA GLU A 147 -5.03 -2.06 15.69
C GLU A 147 -5.25 -2.12 14.17
N ALA A 148 -5.93 -3.17 13.72
CA ALA A 148 -6.27 -3.32 12.31
C ALA A 148 -7.40 -2.35 11.96
N GLY A 149 -7.15 -1.51 10.95
CA GLY A 149 -8.12 -0.62 10.35
C GLY A 149 -8.69 -1.21 9.06
N GLN A 150 -9.64 -0.52 8.45
CA GLN A 150 -10.12 -0.88 7.11
C GLN A 150 -8.95 -0.82 6.13
N LEU A 151 -8.73 -1.91 5.37
CA LEU A 151 -7.72 -1.88 4.31
C LEU A 151 -8.10 -0.84 3.25
N ALA A 152 -7.20 0.09 2.95
CA ALA A 152 -7.34 1.08 1.88
C ALA A 152 -6.25 0.89 0.81
N LEU A 153 -6.56 0.11 -0.22
CA LEU A 153 -5.66 -0.12 -1.35
C LEU A 153 -5.60 1.10 -2.26
N CYS A 154 -4.44 1.74 -2.34
CA CYS A 154 -4.20 2.93 -3.16
C CYS A 154 -3.47 2.58 -4.44
N ASN A 155 -3.97 3.02 -5.59
CA ASN A 155 -3.31 2.88 -6.90
C ASN A 155 -2.68 1.50 -7.12
N TYR A 156 -3.37 0.45 -6.70
CA TYR A 156 -2.71 -0.83 -6.50
C TYR A 156 -2.38 -1.51 -7.83
N GLU A 157 -1.36 -2.35 -7.78
CA GLU A 157 -0.91 -3.21 -8.87
C GLU A 157 -0.95 -4.68 -8.40
N LEU A 158 -1.45 -5.56 -9.26
CA LEU A 158 -1.52 -7.00 -8.99
C LEU A 158 -0.30 -7.73 -9.54
N ALA A 159 0.24 -8.67 -8.76
CA ALA A 159 1.33 -9.55 -9.16
C ALA A 159 0.94 -11.03 -8.97
N PRO A 160 0.19 -11.63 -9.92
CA PRO A 160 -0.37 -12.98 -9.77
C PRO A 160 0.68 -14.07 -9.56
N LEU A 161 1.83 -13.98 -10.26
CA LEU A 161 2.92 -14.96 -10.14
C LEU A 161 3.52 -15.00 -8.73
N GLU A 162 3.47 -13.87 -8.02
CA GLU A 162 3.99 -13.74 -6.67
C GLU A 162 2.92 -13.89 -5.59
N LYS A 163 1.66 -14.05 -5.99
CA LYS A 163 0.48 -13.94 -5.11
C LYS A 163 0.55 -12.70 -4.24
N ALA A 164 0.89 -11.58 -4.84
CA ALA A 164 1.08 -10.31 -4.17
C ALA A 164 0.27 -9.20 -4.84
N LEU A 165 0.04 -8.14 -4.08
CA LEU A 165 -0.44 -6.87 -4.59
C LEU A 165 0.35 -5.73 -3.94
N TYR A 166 0.51 -4.64 -4.67
CA TYR A 166 1.31 -3.50 -4.24
C TYR A 166 0.43 -2.26 -4.18
N SER A 167 0.28 -1.68 -3.01
CA SER A 167 -0.46 -0.43 -2.79
C SER A 167 0.53 0.73 -2.76
N VAL A 168 0.30 1.78 -3.55
CA VAL A 168 1.20 2.95 -3.65
C VAL A 168 0.42 4.22 -3.36
N VAL A 169 0.78 4.89 -2.27
CA VAL A 169 0.31 6.24 -1.94
C VAL A 169 1.37 7.24 -2.39
N GLU A 170 0.99 8.17 -3.27
CA GLU A 170 1.84 9.30 -3.63
C GLU A 170 1.50 10.52 -2.77
N ASP A 171 2.50 11.14 -2.15
CA ASP A 171 2.35 12.45 -1.53
C ASP A 171 3.19 13.50 -2.27
N GLY A 172 2.49 14.33 -3.02
CA GLY A 172 3.09 15.30 -3.95
C GLY A 172 3.84 14.61 -5.08
N TYR A 173 5.00 15.18 -5.44
CA TYR A 173 5.88 14.63 -6.49
C TYR A 173 7.09 13.89 -5.90
N ARG A 174 7.24 13.90 -4.58
CA ARG A 174 8.50 13.55 -3.90
C ARG A 174 8.31 12.37 -2.96
N TYR A 175 7.24 12.38 -2.19
CA TYR A 175 7.06 11.41 -1.13
C TYR A 175 6.13 10.30 -1.59
N ARG A 176 6.37 9.11 -1.06
CA ARG A 176 5.62 7.92 -1.45
C ARG A 176 5.76 6.82 -0.42
N THR A 177 4.65 6.15 -0.17
CA THR A 177 4.63 4.92 0.61
C THR A 177 4.13 3.80 -0.28
N GLU A 178 4.90 2.72 -0.33
CA GLU A 178 4.56 1.51 -1.06
C GLU A 178 4.46 0.34 -0.09
N THR A 179 3.26 -0.22 0.03
CA THR A 179 2.99 -1.39 0.86
C THR A 179 2.82 -2.62 -0.02
N VAL A 180 3.65 -3.63 0.22
CA VAL A 180 3.57 -4.93 -0.43
C VAL A 180 2.75 -5.86 0.45
N TYR A 181 1.59 -6.28 -0.06
CA TYR A 181 0.77 -7.30 0.59
C TYR A 181 0.97 -8.65 -0.12
N ARG A 182 0.98 -9.74 0.66
CA ARG A 182 1.12 -11.10 0.16
C ARG A 182 0.01 -11.99 0.69
N TRP A 183 -0.53 -12.84 -0.17
CA TRP A 183 -1.52 -13.84 0.20
C TRP A 183 -0.82 -15.06 0.83
N GLU A 184 -1.01 -15.24 2.14
CA GLU A 184 -0.50 -16.41 2.89
C GLU A 184 -1.48 -17.59 2.83
N SER A 185 -2.74 -17.32 2.54
CA SER A 185 -3.77 -18.31 2.25
C SER A 185 -4.81 -17.73 1.28
N ARG A 186 -5.85 -18.49 0.93
CA ARG A 186 -6.92 -18.03 0.01
C ARG A 186 -7.56 -16.70 0.43
N TYR A 187 -7.70 -16.47 1.75
CA TYR A 187 -8.33 -15.27 2.31
C TYR A 187 -7.43 -14.55 3.32
N GLY A 188 -6.18 -14.99 3.48
CA GLY A 188 -5.24 -14.41 4.44
C GLY A 188 -4.27 -13.49 3.73
N LEU A 189 -4.57 -12.20 3.73
CA LEU A 189 -3.65 -11.16 3.27
C LEU A 189 -2.80 -10.68 4.45
N ALA A 190 -1.50 -10.51 4.23
CA ALA A 190 -0.59 -9.95 5.22
C ALA A 190 0.30 -8.87 4.59
N VAL A 191 0.69 -7.88 5.40
CA VAL A 191 1.73 -6.92 5.00
C VAL A 191 3.07 -7.63 4.98
N GLY A 192 3.68 -7.76 3.81
CA GLY A 192 4.99 -8.39 3.62
C GLY A 192 6.15 -7.39 3.71
N ALA A 193 5.95 -6.16 3.23
CA ALA A 193 6.94 -5.09 3.29
C ALA A 193 6.30 -3.70 3.17
N VAL A 194 6.99 -2.68 3.66
CA VAL A 194 6.69 -1.26 3.40
C VAL A 194 7.99 -0.56 2.98
N ALA A 195 7.93 0.18 1.88
CA ALA A 195 8.96 1.13 1.46
C ALA A 195 8.39 2.55 1.54
N ASP A 196 9.06 3.45 2.24
CA ASP A 196 8.58 4.78 2.55
C ASP A 196 9.65 5.83 2.22
N VAL A 197 9.30 6.80 1.39
CA VAL A 197 10.13 7.96 1.04
C VAL A 197 9.43 9.19 1.59
N TYR A 198 10.05 9.87 2.55
CA TYR A 198 9.40 10.88 3.38
C TYR A 198 10.28 12.12 3.57
N ASP A 199 9.67 13.21 4.04
CA ASP A 199 10.40 14.42 4.45
C ASP A 199 11.08 14.18 5.80
N ALA A 200 12.42 14.13 5.81
CA ALA A 200 13.19 13.96 7.04
C ALA A 200 13.51 15.30 7.73
N GLY A 201 13.01 16.42 7.21
CA GLY A 201 13.33 17.77 7.69
C GLY A 201 14.73 18.21 7.29
N ASP A 202 15.08 19.47 7.58
CA ASP A 202 16.41 20.05 7.31
C ASP A 202 16.93 19.81 5.89
N GLU A 203 16.04 19.94 4.90
CA GLU A 203 16.32 19.69 3.46
C GLU A 203 16.84 18.26 3.21
N GLN A 204 16.40 17.28 3.99
CA GLN A 204 16.71 15.87 3.85
C GLN A 204 15.50 15.06 3.36
N ILE A 205 15.78 14.07 2.54
CA ILE A 205 14.86 13.01 2.16
C ILE A 205 15.20 11.77 2.96
N GLY A 206 14.20 11.25 3.67
CA GLY A 206 14.28 9.99 4.38
C GLY A 206 13.78 8.85 3.51
N GLU A 207 14.44 7.71 3.64
CA GLU A 207 14.02 6.48 2.98
C GLU A 207 14.06 5.35 4.00
N ARG A 208 12.95 4.65 4.11
CA ARG A 208 12.75 3.54 5.04
C ARG A 208 12.24 2.31 4.30
N VAL A 209 12.81 1.14 4.59
CA VAL A 209 12.23 -0.14 4.18
C VAL A 209 12.12 -1.06 5.38
N VAL A 210 10.92 -1.60 5.58
CA VAL A 210 10.64 -2.60 6.60
C VAL A 210 10.11 -3.86 5.92
N LEU A 211 10.72 -5.01 6.22
CA LEU A 211 10.32 -6.31 5.73
C LEU A 211 9.71 -7.12 6.90
N TYR A 212 8.48 -7.58 6.75
CA TYR A 212 7.73 -8.26 7.81
C TYR A 212 7.78 -9.80 7.70
N ALA A 213 8.09 -10.33 6.51
CA ALA A 213 8.10 -11.77 6.25
C ALA A 213 9.26 -12.56 6.91
N THR A 214 10.26 -11.90 7.52
CA THR A 214 11.53 -12.55 7.93
C THR A 214 11.84 -12.53 9.42
N GLN A 215 10.95 -12.08 10.31
CA GLN A 215 11.24 -11.83 11.76
C GLN A 215 12.49 -10.94 12.01
N ALA A 216 13.09 -10.40 10.96
CA ALA A 216 14.24 -9.51 10.97
C ALA A 216 13.71 -8.12 10.60
N LEU A 217 13.84 -7.19 11.53
CA LEU A 217 13.38 -5.82 11.39
C LEU A 217 14.35 -5.03 10.52
N HIS A 218 14.46 -5.34 9.23
CA HIS A 218 15.53 -4.83 8.35
C HIS A 218 15.08 -4.58 6.92
N CYS A 219 15.54 -3.55 6.21
CA CYS A 219 16.74 -2.73 6.36
C CYS A 219 16.64 -1.54 5.40
N TRP A 220 17.37 -0.46 5.70
CA TRP A 220 17.39 0.87 5.08
C TRP A 220 16.51 1.83 5.88
N ASP A 221 17.15 2.63 6.72
CA ASP A 221 16.61 3.88 7.26
C ASP A 221 17.74 4.91 7.16
N GLN A 222 17.71 5.70 6.10
CA GLN A 222 18.80 6.62 5.76
C GLN A 222 18.28 7.91 5.20
N HIS A 223 18.99 8.99 5.52
CA HIS A 223 18.63 10.35 5.09
C HIS A 223 19.68 10.87 4.12
N TYR A 224 19.20 11.62 3.13
CA TYR A 224 20.02 12.16 2.06
C TYR A 224 19.66 13.61 1.80
N PRO A 225 20.63 14.47 1.40
CA PRO A 225 20.30 15.84 1.02
C PRO A 225 19.32 15.84 -0.16
N GLU A 226 18.22 16.57 0.00
CA GLU A 226 17.19 16.73 -1.04
C GLU A 226 17.80 17.23 -2.35
N SER A 227 18.75 18.18 -2.22
CA SER A 227 19.49 18.74 -3.35
C SER A 227 20.32 17.73 -4.13
N TRP A 228 20.62 16.55 -3.59
CA TRP A 228 21.23 15.45 -4.33
C TRP A 228 20.18 14.43 -4.79
N TYR A 229 19.22 14.12 -3.93
CA TYR A 229 18.19 13.11 -4.21
C TYR A 229 17.35 13.49 -5.45
N TYR A 230 17.04 14.77 -5.60
CA TYR A 230 16.25 15.32 -6.72
C TYR A 230 17.05 16.26 -7.62
N SER A 231 18.39 16.32 -7.54
CA SER A 231 19.18 17.12 -8.49
C SER A 231 19.10 16.62 -9.92
N ASP A 232 18.94 15.30 -10.09
CA ASP A 232 18.86 14.62 -11.37
C ASP A 232 17.75 13.57 -11.29
N THR A 233 17.00 13.37 -12.37
CA THR A 233 15.93 12.37 -12.44
C THR A 233 16.46 10.95 -12.27
N ASP A 234 17.74 10.72 -12.58
CA ASP A 234 18.36 9.40 -12.54
C ASP A 234 18.53 8.90 -11.09
N THR A 235 18.89 9.76 -10.13
CA THR A 235 19.09 9.34 -8.73
C THR A 235 17.80 8.85 -8.10
N ALA A 236 16.74 9.66 -8.07
CA ALA A 236 15.46 9.25 -7.46
C ALA A 236 14.89 7.98 -8.13
N PHE A 237 15.05 7.85 -9.45
CA PHE A 237 14.62 6.65 -10.18
C PHE A 237 15.45 5.41 -9.82
N GLU A 238 16.78 5.55 -9.72
CA GLU A 238 17.69 4.49 -9.28
C GLU A 238 17.38 4.03 -7.85
N ARG A 239 17.21 4.97 -6.93
CA ARG A 239 16.83 4.71 -5.53
C ARG A 239 15.50 3.97 -5.46
N LEU A 240 14.51 4.42 -6.24
CA LEU A 240 13.21 3.76 -6.31
C LEU A 240 13.31 2.34 -6.88
N THR A 241 14.14 2.14 -7.89
CA THR A 241 14.40 0.80 -8.45
C THR A 241 14.99 -0.12 -7.39
N ALA A 242 15.93 0.37 -6.58
CA ALA A 242 16.49 -0.36 -5.46
C ALA A 242 15.46 -0.70 -4.37
N LEU A 243 14.61 0.25 -3.98
CA LEU A 243 13.50 0.00 -3.02
C LEU A 243 12.63 -1.15 -3.50
N ARG A 244 12.17 -1.08 -4.76
CA ARG A 244 11.30 -2.11 -5.36
C ARG A 244 11.99 -3.44 -5.55
N TYR A 245 13.27 -3.44 -5.89
CA TYR A 245 14.05 -4.67 -5.97
C TYR A 245 14.15 -5.36 -4.61
N LEU A 246 14.24 -4.59 -3.52
CA LEU A 246 14.26 -5.09 -2.15
C LEU A 246 12.88 -5.58 -1.66
N THR A 247 11.80 -4.84 -1.94
CA THR A 247 10.46 -5.16 -1.42
C THR A 247 9.67 -6.13 -2.29
N ARG A 248 9.82 -6.05 -3.61
CA ARG A 248 9.08 -6.84 -4.60
C ARG A 248 9.97 -7.89 -5.28
N GLY A 249 11.19 -7.51 -5.65
CA GLY A 249 12.06 -8.28 -6.56
C GLY A 249 12.82 -9.46 -5.94
N ASP A 250 13.89 -9.85 -6.63
CA ASP A 250 14.67 -11.05 -6.30
C ASP A 250 15.69 -10.82 -5.18
N ALA A 251 15.89 -9.59 -4.69
CA ALA A 251 16.86 -9.30 -3.64
C ALA A 251 16.67 -10.13 -2.35
N LEU A 252 15.46 -10.64 -2.10
CA LEU A 252 15.18 -11.51 -0.96
C LEU A 252 15.16 -13.00 -1.31
N ARG A 253 15.04 -13.35 -2.59
CA ARG A 253 14.91 -14.73 -3.07
C ARG A 253 16.22 -15.26 -3.65
N GLU A 254 16.82 -14.47 -4.52
CA GLU A 254 18.02 -14.77 -5.29
C GLU A 254 18.88 -13.48 -5.43
N PRO A 255 19.43 -12.94 -4.34
CA PRO A 255 20.15 -11.70 -4.43
C PRO A 255 21.45 -11.83 -5.23
N ALA A 256 21.78 -10.77 -5.98
CA ALA A 256 23.08 -10.64 -6.63
C ALA A 256 24.16 -10.36 -5.58
N GLN A 257 24.89 -11.40 -5.17
CA GLN A 257 25.95 -11.31 -4.17
C GLN A 257 27.28 -10.93 -4.82
N LEU A 258 27.89 -9.87 -4.29
CA LEU A 258 29.22 -9.40 -4.66
C LEU A 258 30.13 -9.44 -3.43
N GLN A 259 31.44 -9.44 -3.67
CA GLN A 259 32.43 -9.29 -2.62
C GLN A 259 33.39 -8.13 -2.93
N VAL A 260 33.91 -7.49 -1.88
CA VAL A 260 34.92 -6.44 -2.01
C VAL A 260 36.23 -7.04 -2.54
N ALA A 261 36.61 -6.66 -3.76
CA ALA A 261 37.70 -7.24 -4.52
C ALA A 261 39.00 -6.44 -4.40
N ASN A 262 40.13 -7.15 -4.42
CA ASN A 262 41.45 -6.65 -4.85
C ASN A 262 41.94 -5.31 -4.24
N VAL A 263 41.54 -5.01 -3.00
CA VAL A 263 42.06 -3.91 -2.16
C VAL A 263 42.00 -4.32 -0.70
N ASP A 264 42.78 -3.67 0.17
CA ASP A 264 42.68 -3.88 1.62
C ASP A 264 41.28 -3.52 2.16
N TRP A 265 40.69 -2.46 1.60
CA TRP A 265 39.35 -1.98 1.96
C TRP A 265 38.79 -0.97 0.96
N VAL A 266 37.47 -0.76 0.99
CA VAL A 266 36.75 0.27 0.25
C VAL A 266 35.76 1.02 1.15
N ASN A 267 35.44 2.27 0.82
CA ASN A 267 34.36 2.99 1.50
C ASN A 267 33.02 2.66 0.84
N LEU A 268 32.04 2.26 1.65
CA LEU A 268 30.63 2.35 1.29
C LEU A 268 30.21 3.81 1.42
N ARG A 269 29.71 4.40 0.34
CA ARG A 269 29.47 5.84 0.24
C ARG A 269 27.99 6.17 0.28
N SER A 270 27.62 7.27 0.94
CA SER A 270 26.22 7.70 0.97
C SER A 270 25.71 8.22 -0.38
N ARG A 271 26.61 8.60 -1.28
CA ARG A 271 26.29 9.10 -2.62
C ARG A 271 27.26 8.50 -3.63
N ASP A 272 26.87 8.53 -4.88
CA ASP A 272 27.62 8.18 -6.10
C ASP A 272 28.77 9.17 -6.42
N SER A 273 29.52 9.57 -5.39
CA SER A 273 30.62 10.53 -5.48
C SER A 273 31.78 10.16 -4.57
N LYS A 274 33.01 10.22 -5.10
CA LYS A 274 34.24 9.98 -4.33
C LYS A 274 34.45 11.01 -3.20
N LEU A 275 33.73 12.13 -3.21
CA LEU A 275 33.76 13.17 -2.19
C LEU A 275 32.65 13.01 -1.13
N SER A 276 31.72 12.07 -1.32
CA SER A 276 30.65 11.85 -0.35
C SER A 276 31.21 11.35 0.99
N PRO A 277 30.46 11.56 2.09
CA PRO A 277 30.73 10.85 3.33
C PRO A 277 30.80 9.33 3.13
N SER A 278 31.68 8.71 3.90
CA SER A 278 31.71 7.25 4.05
C SER A 278 30.71 6.86 5.12
N LEU A 279 29.86 5.88 4.80
CA LEU A 279 28.94 5.24 5.73
C LEU A 279 29.66 4.13 6.51
N ALA A 280 30.52 3.37 5.83
CA ALA A 280 31.30 2.29 6.42
C ALA A 280 32.58 2.05 5.62
N LYS A 281 33.57 1.47 6.31
CA LYS A 281 34.75 0.88 5.69
C LYS A 281 34.51 -0.62 5.56
N LEU A 282 34.58 -1.14 4.34
CA LEU A 282 34.43 -2.56 4.05
C LEU A 282 35.78 -3.17 3.70
N ASN A 283 36.11 -4.32 4.29
CA ASN A 283 37.38 -4.99 4.05
C ASN A 283 37.29 -5.96 2.85
N ALA A 284 38.45 -6.35 2.32
CA ALA A 284 38.55 -7.38 1.29
C ALA A 284 37.75 -8.64 1.65
N GLY A 285 36.97 -9.16 0.71
CA GLY A 285 36.17 -10.37 0.87
C GLY A 285 34.85 -10.19 1.63
N GLU A 286 34.53 -8.99 2.14
CA GLU A 286 33.20 -8.74 2.71
C GLU A 286 32.12 -8.77 1.64
N ILE A 287 31.01 -9.44 1.96
CA ILE A 287 29.87 -9.63 1.06
C ILE A 287 28.94 -8.42 1.12
N VAL A 288 28.51 -7.98 -0.06
CA VAL A 288 27.46 -6.98 -0.26
C VAL A 288 26.46 -7.48 -1.30
N TYR A 289 25.24 -6.96 -1.24
CA TYR A 289 24.18 -7.32 -2.18
C TYR A 289 23.97 -6.16 -3.15
N ALA A 290 24.16 -6.41 -4.43
CA ALA A 290 23.89 -5.40 -5.45
C ALA A 290 22.39 -5.16 -5.58
N LEU A 291 21.99 -3.89 -5.51
CA LEU A 291 20.64 -3.43 -5.77
C LEU A 291 20.52 -2.85 -7.19
N VAL A 292 21.50 -2.03 -7.59
CA VAL A 292 21.55 -1.45 -8.94
C VAL A 292 22.99 -1.42 -9.44
N PHE A 293 23.20 -1.88 -10.66
CA PHE A 293 24.49 -1.87 -11.34
C PHE A 293 24.59 -0.71 -12.33
N GLY A 294 25.81 -0.23 -12.57
CA GLY A 294 26.10 0.69 -13.67
C GLY A 294 25.43 2.04 -13.49
N CYS A 295 25.49 2.59 -12.28
CA CYS A 295 24.70 3.72 -11.85
C CYS A 295 25.58 4.92 -11.47
N GLY A 296 24.96 6.06 -11.16
CA GLY A 296 25.63 7.34 -10.96
C GLY A 296 26.47 7.84 -12.16
N PRO A 297 27.33 8.86 -11.95
CA PRO A 297 28.19 9.41 -13.00
C PRO A 297 29.03 8.33 -13.69
N GLU A 298 29.09 8.41 -15.02
CA GLU A 298 29.87 7.50 -15.88
C GLU A 298 29.44 6.02 -15.80
N ASN A 299 28.28 5.72 -15.19
CA ASN A 299 27.80 4.36 -14.93
C ASN A 299 28.83 3.50 -14.18
N GLY A 300 29.66 4.14 -13.33
CA GLY A 300 30.77 3.50 -12.62
C GLY A 300 30.43 3.03 -11.21
N TRP A 301 29.22 3.28 -10.72
CA TRP A 301 28.84 2.88 -9.38
C TRP A 301 27.94 1.65 -9.39
N THR A 302 27.99 0.94 -8.27
CA THR A 302 27.01 -0.06 -7.89
C THR A 302 26.38 0.40 -6.58
N LEU A 303 25.06 0.55 -6.58
CA LEU A 303 24.28 0.72 -5.37
C LEU A 303 24.15 -0.64 -4.70
N VAL A 304 24.65 -0.75 -3.48
CA VAL A 304 24.70 -1.99 -2.71
C VAL A 304 23.98 -1.84 -1.39
N TRP A 305 23.50 -2.97 -0.89
CA TRP A 305 23.05 -3.14 0.48
C TRP A 305 24.04 -4.01 1.24
N GLN A 306 24.49 -3.49 2.38
CA GLN A 306 25.21 -4.26 3.39
C GLN A 306 24.24 -4.51 4.55
N PRO A 307 23.86 -5.77 4.83
CA PRO A 307 22.99 -6.05 5.96
C PRO A 307 23.64 -5.67 7.27
N GLY A 308 22.83 -5.36 8.27
CA GLY A 308 23.32 -5.17 9.62
C GLY A 308 23.92 -6.45 10.19
N PRO A 309 24.74 -6.34 11.24
CA PRO A 309 25.39 -7.49 11.89
C PRO A 309 24.38 -8.44 12.56
N GLU A 310 23.17 -7.96 12.87
CA GLU A 310 22.11 -8.71 13.55
C GLU A 310 20.74 -8.30 13.00
N PRO A 311 19.69 -9.15 13.06
CA PRO A 311 18.32 -8.87 12.60
C PRO A 311 17.56 -7.68 13.19
N ALA A 312 18.13 -6.95 14.15
CA ALA A 312 17.57 -5.73 14.73
C ALA A 312 18.40 -4.44 14.50
N VAL A 313 19.56 -4.50 13.85
CA VAL A 313 20.37 -3.33 13.43
C VAL A 313 20.24 -2.99 11.94
N PRO A 314 19.67 -1.84 11.53
CA PRO A 314 19.54 -1.47 10.12
C PRO A 314 20.87 -1.55 9.37
N GLY A 315 20.79 -2.14 8.19
CA GLY A 315 21.87 -2.25 7.22
C GLY A 315 22.05 -0.96 6.46
N LEU A 316 23.20 -0.85 5.81
CA LEU A 316 23.61 0.34 5.10
C LEU A 316 23.37 0.15 3.60
N VAL A 317 22.70 1.12 2.99
CA VAL A 317 22.58 1.24 1.54
C VAL A 317 23.47 2.38 1.07
N GLY A 318 24.30 2.09 0.06
CA GLY A 318 25.26 3.06 -0.44
C GLY A 318 26.00 2.57 -1.68
N TYR A 319 26.95 3.37 -2.12
CA TYR A 319 27.61 3.22 -3.39
C TYR A 319 29.03 2.72 -3.23
N ILE A 320 29.43 1.79 -4.09
CA ILE A 320 30.82 1.34 -4.26
C ILE A 320 31.16 1.44 -5.74
N TRP A 321 32.36 1.93 -6.05
CA TRP A 321 32.82 1.98 -7.43
C TRP A 321 33.04 0.56 -7.96
N HIS A 322 32.47 0.24 -9.12
CA HIS A 322 32.31 -1.12 -9.62
C HIS A 322 33.61 -1.94 -9.67
N SER A 323 34.77 -1.30 -9.91
CA SER A 323 36.07 -1.99 -9.97
C SER A 323 36.56 -2.55 -8.62
N TYR A 324 35.91 -2.19 -7.52
CA TYR A 324 36.20 -2.76 -6.19
C TYR A 324 35.26 -3.91 -5.82
N LEU A 325 34.45 -4.39 -6.78
CA LEU A 325 33.50 -5.48 -6.58
C LEU A 325 33.77 -6.58 -7.60
N GLU A 326 33.63 -7.82 -7.15
CA GLU A 326 33.60 -9.01 -8.01
C GLU A 326 32.47 -9.93 -7.56
N ASN A 327 32.09 -10.89 -8.42
CA ASN A 327 31.08 -11.88 -8.04
C ASN A 327 31.58 -12.65 -6.83
N ALA A 328 30.74 -12.80 -5.80
CA ALA A 328 31.04 -13.73 -4.73
C ALA A 328 31.06 -15.14 -5.34
N ASP A 329 32.20 -15.84 -5.26
CA ASP A 329 32.28 -17.22 -5.73
C ASP A 329 31.24 -18.04 -4.96
N THR A 330 30.25 -18.58 -5.67
CA THR A 330 29.40 -19.64 -5.16
C THR A 330 30.27 -20.88 -5.06
N ALA A 331 31.00 -21.01 -3.96
CA ALA A 331 31.58 -22.28 -3.58
C ALA A 331 30.42 -23.25 -3.38
N TYR A 332 30.08 -23.98 -4.44
CA TYR A 332 29.36 -25.24 -4.38
C TYR A 332 30.12 -26.10 -3.37
N THR A 333 29.64 -26.14 -2.13
CA THR A 333 29.94 -27.25 -1.25
C THR A 333 29.12 -28.43 -1.77
N ASP A 334 29.71 -29.15 -2.73
CA ASP A 334 29.50 -30.59 -2.80
C ASP A 334 29.87 -31.15 -1.43
N ASN A 335 28.86 -31.39 -0.59
CA ASN A 335 29.00 -32.26 0.56
C ASN A 335 28.00 -33.41 0.36
N GLU A 336 28.61 -34.57 0.20
CA GLU A 336 28.07 -35.91 -0.01
C GLU A 336 26.95 -36.34 0.94
#